data_AF-A0A1C5VQB3-F1
#
_entry.id   AF-A0A1C5VQB3-F1
#
_cell.length_a   1.000
_cell.length_b   1.000
_cell.length_c   1.000
_cell.angle_alpha   90.00
_cell.angle_beta   90.00
_cell.angle_gamma   90.00
#
_symmetry.space_group_name_H-M   'P 1'
#
loop_
_entity.id
_entity.type
_entity.pdbx_description
1 polymer ?
#
loop_
_entity_poly.entity_id
_entity_poly.type
_entity_poly.pdbx_seq_one_letter_code
_entity_poly.pdbx_strand_id
1 'polypeptide(L)'
;MANPDSYYLRAEVSNSDLTELKNYLYPRPQYGDKEKAFKFGTLVDALITENDRVRYDKLMVDDYVYTKEEFELGIEMRKALRKEAEKDRFLAVVLEQSDTQRFMVNKQHEFHYGNFAYHLDTRCKWDWWLSDFHFGGDLKTTFAETQAQFDEAIDFFDWDRSRAWYMDIAGSNRDFIYAISKKNCKIFKHFIKDRNHPTYLRGKEKYEELAFKWWMLFS
;
A
#
# COMPACT_ATOMS: atom_id res chain seq x y z
N MET A 1 0.25 10.22 22.35
CA MET A 1 -0.59 11.10 21.52
C MET A 1 -1.08 10.22 20.39
N ALA A 2 -2.39 10.12 20.16
CA ALA A 2 -2.91 9.37 19.03
C ALA A 2 -2.41 10.03 17.73
N ASN A 3 -2.12 9.23 16.70
CA ASN A 3 -1.71 9.73 15.39
C ASN A 3 -2.73 10.79 14.92
N PRO A 4 -2.31 12.06 14.68
CA PRO A 4 -3.19 13.12 14.21
C PRO A 4 -3.64 12.91 12.76
N ASP A 5 -3.25 11.80 12.12
CA ASP A 5 -3.60 11.48 10.75
C ASP A 5 -5.12 11.30 10.56
N SER A 6 -5.74 12.40 10.15
CA SER A 6 -7.14 12.48 9.75
C SER A 6 -7.47 11.67 8.50
N TYR A 7 -6.50 11.04 7.82
CA TYR A 7 -6.70 10.30 6.57
C TYR A 7 -7.87 9.31 6.66
N TYR A 8 -7.99 8.57 7.76
CA TYR A 8 -9.05 7.59 7.97
C TYR A 8 -10.42 8.21 8.28
N LEU A 9 -10.47 9.50 8.64
CA LEU A 9 -11.69 10.25 8.93
C LEU A 9 -12.25 11.01 7.72
N ARG A 10 -11.55 10.97 6.59
CA ARG A 10 -11.98 11.73 5.41
C ARG A 10 -13.17 11.05 4.71
N ALA A 11 -13.87 11.79 3.85
CA ALA A 11 -15.03 11.29 3.12
C ALA A 11 -14.71 10.76 1.71
N GLU A 12 -13.54 11.07 1.14
CA GLU A 12 -13.21 10.65 -0.22
C GLU A 12 -12.96 9.14 -0.31
N VAL A 13 -13.35 8.49 -1.39
CA VAL A 13 -13.23 7.04 -1.57
C VAL A 13 -11.75 6.65 -1.62
N SER A 14 -11.36 5.64 -0.83
CA SER A 14 -10.02 5.05 -0.81
C SER A 14 -10.03 3.62 -1.35
N ASN A 15 -8.85 3.07 -1.66
CA ASN A 15 -8.75 1.66 -2.02
C ASN A 15 -9.22 0.73 -0.88
N SER A 16 -9.10 1.14 0.39
CA SER A 16 -9.62 0.37 1.52
C SER A 16 -11.15 0.30 1.48
N ASP A 17 -11.83 1.41 1.16
CA ASP A 17 -13.28 1.44 0.98
C ASP A 17 -13.72 0.50 -0.15
N LEU A 18 -13.00 0.49 -1.27
CA LEU A 18 -13.25 -0.47 -2.36
C LEU A 18 -12.98 -1.92 -1.95
N THR A 19 -12.02 -2.15 -1.05
CA THR A 19 -11.73 -3.47 -0.49
C THR A 19 -12.88 -3.96 0.40
N GLU A 20 -13.42 -3.08 1.24
CA GLU A 20 -14.60 -3.36 2.06
C GLU A 20 -15.82 -3.66 1.20
N LEU A 21 -16.07 -2.85 0.17
CA LEU A 21 -17.14 -3.11 -0.80
C LEU A 21 -16.94 -4.47 -1.49
N LYS A 22 -15.73 -4.79 -1.96
CA LYS A 22 -15.43 -6.10 -2.57
C LYS A 22 -15.75 -7.24 -1.61
N ASN A 23 -15.36 -7.14 -0.34
CA ASN A 23 -15.62 -8.18 0.65
C ASN A 23 -17.11 -8.33 0.96
N TYR A 24 -17.86 -7.22 0.93
CA TYR A 24 -19.31 -7.23 1.10
C TYR A 24 -20.03 -7.90 -0.09
N LEU A 25 -19.67 -7.54 -1.32
CA LEU A 25 -20.29 -8.05 -2.54
C LEU A 25 -19.87 -9.50 -2.87
N TYR A 26 -18.63 -9.85 -2.57
CA TYR A 26 -18.01 -11.12 -2.93
C TYR A 26 -17.33 -11.74 -1.71
N PRO A 27 -18.11 -12.18 -0.70
CA PRO A 27 -17.55 -12.78 0.50
C PRO A 27 -16.76 -14.03 0.11
N ARG A 28 -15.51 -14.10 0.57
CA ARG A 28 -14.64 -15.27 0.42
C ARG A 28 -14.23 -15.77 1.81
N PRO A 29 -14.06 -17.08 1.99
CA PRO A 29 -13.43 -17.61 3.19
C PRO A 29 -12.04 -16.98 3.34
N GLN A 30 -11.80 -16.38 4.50
CA GLN A 30 -10.52 -15.78 4.84
C GLN A 30 -9.84 -16.66 5.88
N TYR A 31 -8.63 -17.09 5.57
CA TYR A 31 -7.83 -17.93 6.47
C TYR A 31 -6.76 -17.08 7.14
N GLY A 32 -6.58 -17.31 8.45
CA GLY A 32 -5.61 -16.59 9.27
C GLY A 32 -6.16 -15.33 9.93
N ASP A 33 -5.35 -14.76 10.81
CA ASP A 33 -5.68 -13.56 11.58
C ASP A 33 -5.30 -12.30 10.80
N LYS A 34 -6.31 -11.71 10.13
CA LYS A 34 -6.13 -10.49 9.34
C LYS A 34 -5.75 -9.28 10.18
N GLU A 35 -6.32 -9.17 11.37
CA GLU A 35 -6.03 -8.05 12.26
C GLU A 35 -4.57 -8.09 12.68
N LYS A 36 -4.09 -9.26 13.10
CA LYS A 36 -2.68 -9.47 13.42
C LYS A 36 -1.76 -9.21 12.22
N ALA A 37 -2.14 -9.69 11.03
CA ALA A 37 -1.35 -9.44 9.82
C ALA A 37 -1.27 -7.95 9.47
N PHE A 38 -2.38 -7.22 9.63
CA PHE A 38 -2.48 -5.77 9.42
C PHE A 38 -1.65 -5.00 10.45
N LYS A 39 -1.84 -5.27 11.75
CA LYS A 39 -1.07 -4.63 12.83
C LYS A 39 0.42 -4.82 12.68
N PHE A 40 0.87 -6.01 12.29
CA PHE A 40 2.28 -6.25 12.01
C PHE A 40 2.78 -5.47 10.78
N GLY A 41 1.96 -5.35 9.74
CA GLY A 41 2.24 -4.46 8.61
C GLY A 41 2.46 -3.02 9.06
N THR A 42 1.58 -2.50 9.92
CA THR A 42 1.70 -1.15 10.52
C THR A 42 2.98 -0.96 11.31
N LEU A 43 3.43 -1.98 12.06
CA LEU A 43 4.72 -1.91 12.77
C LEU A 43 5.88 -1.70 11.81
N VAL A 44 5.97 -2.54 10.77
CA VAL A 44 7.07 -2.48 9.81
C VAL A 44 7.04 -1.18 9.01
N ASP A 45 5.86 -0.75 8.59
CA ASP A 45 5.67 0.55 7.94
C ASP A 45 6.14 1.69 8.85
N ALA A 46 5.60 1.84 10.06
CA ALA A 46 6.01 2.89 10.99
C ALA A 46 7.52 2.85 11.31
N LEU A 47 8.11 1.66 11.45
CA LEU A 47 9.56 1.52 11.64
C LEU A 47 10.39 2.11 10.49
N ILE A 48 9.87 2.08 9.27
CA ILE A 48 10.58 2.49 8.05
C ILE A 48 10.20 3.92 7.63
N THR A 49 8.92 4.29 7.70
CA THR A 49 8.36 5.51 7.10
C THR A 49 8.01 6.60 8.11
N GLU A 50 7.67 6.24 9.36
CA GLU A 50 7.20 7.15 10.42
C GLU A 50 7.76 6.74 11.80
N ASN A 51 9.09 6.77 11.93
CA ASN A 51 9.77 6.18 13.09
C ASN A 51 9.42 6.85 14.43
N ASP A 52 9.00 8.10 14.39
CA ASP A 52 8.51 8.88 15.53
C ASP A 52 7.23 8.33 16.15
N ARG A 53 6.42 7.58 15.39
CA ARG A 53 5.24 6.84 15.92
C ARG A 53 5.64 5.64 16.77
N VAL A 54 6.89 5.18 16.70
CA VAL A 54 7.35 3.94 17.34
C VAL A 54 7.91 4.22 18.74
N ARG A 55 7.33 3.56 19.73
CA ARG A 55 7.74 3.60 21.13
C ARG A 55 8.52 2.35 21.50
N TYR A 56 9.83 2.42 21.29
CA TYR A 56 10.79 1.33 21.55
C TYR A 56 10.79 0.84 23.01
N ASP A 57 10.60 1.74 23.97
CA ASP A 57 10.54 1.44 25.40
C ASP A 57 9.33 0.58 25.79
N LYS A 58 8.26 0.64 24.99
CA LYS A 58 6.99 -0.03 25.24
C LYS A 58 6.64 -1.08 24.18
N LEU A 59 7.50 -1.26 23.19
CA LEU A 59 7.27 -2.13 22.02
C LEU A 59 5.92 -1.84 21.35
N MET A 60 5.59 -0.56 21.14
CA MET A 60 4.27 -0.17 20.65
C MET A 60 4.33 0.85 19.51
N VAL A 61 3.28 0.86 18.70
CA VAL A 61 2.98 1.90 17.72
C VAL A 61 1.58 2.42 18.03
N ASP A 62 1.45 3.73 18.16
CA ASP A 62 0.24 4.41 18.61
C ASP A 62 -0.34 3.83 19.91
N ASP A 63 -1.41 3.02 19.82
CA ASP A 63 -2.16 2.41 20.92
C ASP A 63 -1.97 0.89 21.03
N TYR A 64 -1.27 0.26 20.08
CA TYR A 64 -1.11 -1.19 20.01
C TYR A 64 0.29 -1.63 20.50
N VAL A 65 0.30 -2.50 21.52
CA VAL A 65 1.52 -3.11 22.06
C VAL A 65 1.79 -4.44 21.35
N TYR A 66 2.98 -4.57 20.77
CA TYR A 66 3.42 -5.78 20.06
C TYR A 66 4.10 -6.76 21.01
N THR A 67 4.12 -8.04 20.64
CA THR A 67 4.99 -8.99 21.36
C THR A 67 6.45 -8.66 21.10
N LYS A 68 7.34 -9.14 21.97
CA LYS A 68 8.78 -8.96 21.80
C LYS A 68 9.25 -9.55 20.47
N GLU A 69 8.75 -10.73 20.11
CA GLU A 69 9.11 -11.45 18.89
C GLU A 69 8.65 -10.69 17.64
N GLU A 70 7.43 -10.12 17.67
CA GLU A 70 6.92 -9.29 16.57
C GLU A 70 7.76 -8.02 16.40
N PHE A 71 8.09 -7.36 17.50
CA PHE A 71 8.88 -6.13 17.47
C PHE A 71 10.30 -6.40 16.96
N GLU A 72 10.96 -7.44 17.46
CA GLU A 72 12.28 -7.86 17.01
C GLU A 72 12.30 -8.23 15.53
N LEU A 73 11.29 -8.97 15.05
CA LEU A 73 11.16 -9.28 13.62
C LEU A 73 11.00 -8.01 12.78
N GLY A 74 10.19 -7.04 13.22
CA GLY A 74 10.04 -5.76 12.53
C GLY A 74 11.36 -4.99 12.43
N ILE A 75 12.17 -5.01 13.48
CA ILE A 75 13.52 -4.42 13.48
C ILE A 75 14.45 -5.14 12.50
N GLU A 76 14.45 -6.47 12.47
CA GLU A 76 15.26 -7.23 11.52
C GLU A 76 14.82 -6.99 10.07
N MET A 77 13.52 -6.86 9.81
CA MET A 77 13.00 -6.49 8.49
C MET A 77 13.48 -5.09 8.07
N ARG A 78 13.43 -4.09 8.96
CA ARG A 78 13.99 -2.76 8.69
C ARG A 78 15.49 -2.81 8.40
N LYS A 79 16.26 -3.58 9.17
CA LYS A 79 17.70 -3.77 8.93
C LYS A 79 17.96 -4.41 7.57
N ALA A 80 17.20 -5.44 7.21
CA ALA A 80 17.32 -6.11 5.92
C ALA A 80 17.04 -5.16 4.75
N LEU A 81 15.99 -4.31 4.85
CA LEU A 81 15.70 -3.31 3.83
C LEU A 81 16.85 -2.30 3.66
N ARG A 82 17.40 -1.81 4.78
CA ARG A 82 18.57 -0.90 4.75
C ARG A 82 19.81 -1.57 4.17
N LYS A 83 20.02 -2.85 4.47
CA LYS A 83 21.13 -3.63 3.92
C LYS A 83 20.98 -3.82 2.41
N GLU A 84 19.76 -4.06 1.93
CA GLU A 84 19.47 -4.16 0.50
C GLU A 84 19.75 -2.84 -0.23
N ALA A 85 19.46 -1.70 0.39
CA ALA A 85 19.72 -0.38 -0.17
C ALA A 85 21.22 -0.11 -0.43
N GLU A 86 22.15 -0.79 0.26
CA GLU A 86 23.58 -0.66 -0.01
C GLU A 86 23.98 -1.12 -1.43
N LYS A 87 23.18 -2.01 -2.05
CA LYS A 87 23.40 -2.51 -3.42
C LYS A 87 22.28 -2.13 -4.40
N ASP A 88 21.07 -1.86 -3.91
CA ASP A 88 19.96 -1.35 -4.71
C ASP A 88 19.95 0.19 -4.65
N ARG A 89 20.60 0.83 -5.63
CA ARG A 89 20.70 2.29 -5.71
C ARG A 89 19.34 2.97 -5.80
N PHE A 90 18.33 2.33 -6.38
CA PHE A 90 16.99 2.91 -6.44
C PHE A 90 16.36 2.92 -5.05
N LEU A 91 16.43 1.81 -4.32
CA LEU A 91 15.95 1.76 -2.93
C LEU A 91 16.69 2.75 -2.03
N ALA A 92 18.00 2.93 -2.21
CA ALA A 92 18.76 3.95 -1.47
C ALA A 92 18.18 5.35 -1.67
N VAL A 93 17.89 5.73 -2.92
CA VAL A 93 17.25 7.01 -3.24
C VAL A 93 15.85 7.09 -2.64
N VAL A 94 15.05 6.02 -2.71
CA VAL A 94 13.71 5.99 -2.08
C VAL A 94 13.80 6.25 -0.58
N LEU A 95 14.69 5.57 0.13
CA LEU A 95 14.83 5.72 1.58
C LEU A 95 15.40 7.08 2.01
N GLU A 96 16.14 7.75 1.14
CA GLU A 96 16.76 9.05 1.43
C GLU A 96 15.86 10.23 1.05
N GLN A 97 15.14 10.14 -0.08
CA GLN A 97 14.54 11.30 -0.74
C GLN A 97 13.02 11.27 -0.84
N SER A 98 12.36 10.17 -0.47
CA SER A 98 10.89 10.11 -0.56
C SER A 98 10.22 10.91 0.56
N ASP A 99 9.12 11.58 0.19
CA ASP A 99 8.10 11.98 1.15
C ASP A 99 7.40 10.71 1.62
N THR A 100 7.49 10.41 2.92
CA THR A 100 6.82 9.25 3.48
C THR A 100 5.36 9.56 3.78
N GLN A 101 4.51 8.54 3.62
CA GLN A 101 3.12 8.60 4.08
C GLN A 101 2.31 9.75 3.45
N ARG A 102 2.62 10.08 2.19
CA ARG A 102 2.03 11.18 1.45
C ARG A 102 0.61 10.84 0.99
N PHE A 103 -0.36 11.57 1.51
CA PHE A 103 -1.73 11.47 1.03
C PHE A 103 -2.01 12.40 -0.16
N MET A 104 -2.94 11.99 -1.01
CA MET A 104 -3.42 12.78 -2.14
C MET A 104 -4.93 12.60 -2.28
N VAL A 105 -5.57 13.62 -2.83
CA VAL A 105 -7.01 13.64 -3.12
C VAL A 105 -7.21 14.12 -4.55
N ASN A 106 -8.06 13.42 -5.30
CA ASN A 106 -8.56 13.87 -6.59
C ASN A 106 -10.08 14.09 -6.48
N LYS A 107 -10.48 15.36 -6.52
CA LYS A 107 -11.88 15.80 -6.44
C LYS A 107 -12.50 15.75 -7.82
N GLN A 108 -13.75 15.27 -7.90
CA GLN A 108 -14.41 15.05 -9.19
C GLN A 108 -13.52 14.23 -10.15
N HIS A 109 -12.94 13.14 -9.64
CA HIS A 109 -12.22 12.21 -10.48
C HIS A 109 -13.22 11.56 -11.44
N GLU A 110 -13.07 11.81 -12.74
CA GLU A 110 -13.93 11.27 -13.78
C GLU A 110 -13.59 9.80 -14.06
N PHE A 111 -14.61 8.97 -14.11
CA PHE A 111 -14.56 7.57 -14.50
C PHE A 111 -15.54 7.32 -15.64
N HIS A 112 -15.28 6.26 -16.41
CA HIS A 112 -16.14 5.83 -17.51
C HIS A 112 -16.62 4.40 -17.29
N TYR A 113 -17.93 4.17 -17.42
CA TYR A 113 -18.51 2.84 -17.51
C TYR A 113 -19.25 2.71 -18.86
N GLY A 114 -18.56 2.12 -19.85
CA GLY A 114 -19.00 2.19 -21.25
C GLY A 114 -19.00 3.64 -21.75
N ASN A 115 -20.16 4.13 -22.19
CA ASN A 115 -20.32 5.52 -22.66
C ASN A 115 -20.81 6.48 -21.56
N PHE A 116 -20.90 6.01 -20.31
CA PHE A 116 -21.42 6.80 -19.19
C PHE A 116 -20.28 7.33 -18.31
N ALA A 117 -20.20 8.65 -18.17
CA ALA A 117 -19.24 9.32 -17.30
C ALA A 117 -19.84 9.55 -15.91
N TYR A 118 -19.06 9.27 -14.86
CA TYR A 118 -19.43 9.54 -13.47
C TYR A 118 -18.22 10.05 -12.70
N HIS A 119 -18.46 10.67 -11.54
CA HIS A 119 -17.43 11.32 -10.77
C HIS A 119 -17.41 10.80 -9.33
N LEU A 120 -16.21 10.60 -8.79
CA LEU A 120 -16.00 10.32 -7.38
C LEU A 120 -14.94 11.26 -6.82
N ASP A 121 -15.12 11.69 -5.57
CA ASP A 121 -14.01 12.23 -4.80
C ASP A 121 -13.18 11.07 -4.28
N THR A 122 -11.89 11.03 -4.63
CA THR A 122 -11.02 9.87 -4.38
C THR A 122 -9.76 10.25 -3.61
N ARG A 123 -9.22 9.32 -2.82
CA ARG A 123 -7.98 9.51 -2.06
C ARG A 123 -7.06 8.29 -2.08
N CYS A 124 -5.77 8.57 -1.88
CA CYS A 124 -4.74 7.57 -1.64
C CYS A 124 -3.73 8.07 -0.60
N LYS A 125 -2.95 7.15 -0.03
CA LYS A 125 -1.82 7.46 0.87
C LYS A 125 -0.64 6.56 0.53
N TRP A 126 0.38 7.14 -0.08
CA TRP A 126 1.61 6.50 -0.52
C TRP A 126 2.57 6.27 0.64
N ASP A 127 3.16 5.08 0.75
CA ASP A 127 4.22 4.85 1.75
C ASP A 127 5.48 5.66 1.39
N TRP A 128 5.80 5.73 0.10
CA TRP A 128 6.87 6.56 -0.44
C TRP A 128 6.41 7.34 -1.67
N TRP A 129 6.70 8.64 -1.70
CA TRP A 129 6.49 9.48 -2.87
C TRP A 129 7.75 10.27 -3.24
N LEU A 130 8.20 10.11 -4.48
CA LEU A 130 9.35 10.82 -5.03
C LEU A 130 8.87 12.09 -5.74
N SER A 131 8.79 13.20 -5.01
CA SER A 131 8.27 14.49 -5.50
C SER A 131 8.87 14.94 -6.82
N ASP A 132 10.21 14.94 -6.91
CA ASP A 132 10.94 15.44 -8.09
C ASP A 132 10.72 14.59 -9.34
N PHE A 133 10.31 13.33 -9.16
CA PHE A 133 10.10 12.39 -10.25
C PHE A 133 8.62 12.11 -10.54
N HIS A 134 7.72 12.63 -9.71
CA HIS A 134 6.27 12.50 -9.85
C HIS A 134 5.77 11.05 -9.92
N PHE A 135 6.32 10.18 -9.06
CA PHE A 135 5.79 8.84 -8.82
C PHE A 135 6.13 8.34 -7.41
N GLY A 136 5.51 7.24 -6.99
CA GLY A 136 5.70 6.68 -5.67
C GLY A 136 5.75 5.16 -5.67
N GLY A 137 5.70 4.62 -4.47
CA GLY A 137 5.63 3.19 -4.26
C GLY A 137 5.11 2.81 -2.88
N ASP A 138 5.02 1.50 -2.67
CA ASP A 138 4.44 0.90 -1.49
C ASP A 138 5.38 -0.08 -0.81
N LEU A 139 5.30 -0.13 0.52
CA LEU A 139 5.99 -1.07 1.37
C LEU A 139 5.03 -2.18 1.80
N LYS A 140 5.39 -3.43 1.51
CA LYS A 140 4.61 -4.60 1.89
C LYS A 140 5.39 -5.52 2.82
N THR A 141 4.66 -6.21 3.68
CA THR A 141 5.16 -7.41 4.36
C THR A 141 4.49 -8.63 3.76
N THR A 142 5.25 -9.70 3.51
CA THR A 142 4.76 -10.88 2.80
C THR A 142 5.25 -12.18 3.42
N PHE A 143 4.56 -13.30 3.15
CA PHE A 143 5.06 -14.64 3.48
C PHE A 143 5.78 -15.32 2.31
N ALA A 144 5.96 -14.62 1.19
CA ALA A 144 6.74 -15.11 0.06
C ALA A 144 8.20 -15.36 0.46
N GLU A 145 8.78 -16.44 -0.05
CA GLU A 145 10.20 -16.81 0.10
C GLU A 145 10.95 -16.68 -1.22
N THR A 146 10.21 -16.61 -2.34
CA THR A 146 10.74 -16.45 -3.70
C THR A 146 10.06 -15.28 -4.41
N GLN A 147 10.70 -14.77 -5.48
CA GLN A 147 10.13 -13.71 -6.30
C GLN A 147 8.81 -14.17 -6.93
N ALA A 148 8.72 -15.41 -7.43
CA ALA A 148 7.49 -15.95 -8.01
C ALA A 148 6.32 -15.95 -7.02
N GLN A 149 6.54 -16.37 -5.77
CA GLN A 149 5.52 -16.31 -4.71
C GLN A 149 5.10 -14.87 -4.39
N PHE A 150 6.03 -13.92 -4.46
CA PHE A 150 5.71 -12.50 -4.28
C PHE A 150 4.92 -11.94 -5.47
N ASP A 151 5.26 -12.32 -6.70
CA ASP A 151 4.54 -11.91 -7.90
C ASP A 151 3.09 -12.44 -7.87
N GLU A 152 2.86 -13.68 -7.39
CA GLU A 152 1.53 -14.23 -7.13
C GLU A 152 0.78 -13.45 -6.04
N ALA A 153 1.48 -13.02 -4.99
CA ALA A 153 0.91 -12.26 -3.88
C ALA A 153 0.35 -10.89 -4.34
N ILE A 154 0.94 -10.27 -5.36
CA ILE A 154 0.46 -9.00 -5.92
C ILE A 154 -0.99 -9.12 -6.40
N ASP A 155 -1.31 -10.20 -7.12
CA ASP A 155 -2.67 -10.45 -7.59
C ASP A 155 -3.59 -10.91 -6.45
N PHE A 156 -3.11 -11.85 -5.62
CA PHE A 156 -3.90 -12.44 -4.53
C PHE A 156 -4.39 -11.40 -3.52
N PHE A 157 -3.56 -10.43 -3.15
CA PHE A 157 -3.90 -9.38 -2.20
C PHE A 157 -4.44 -8.09 -2.85
N ASP A 158 -4.73 -8.11 -4.16
CA ASP A 158 -5.13 -6.93 -4.94
C ASP A 158 -4.18 -5.73 -4.80
N TRP A 159 -2.88 -5.98 -4.66
CA TRP A 159 -1.91 -4.89 -4.59
C TRP A 159 -1.80 -4.15 -5.92
N ASP A 160 -1.96 -4.87 -7.03
CA ASP A 160 -2.11 -4.30 -8.37
C ASP A 160 -3.26 -3.28 -8.44
N ARG A 161 -4.43 -3.59 -7.89
CA ARG A 161 -5.57 -2.67 -7.78
C ARG A 161 -5.19 -1.41 -7.02
N SER A 162 -4.59 -1.57 -5.84
CA SER A 162 -4.21 -0.43 -5.01
C SER A 162 -3.21 0.48 -5.72
N ARG A 163 -2.24 -0.08 -6.44
CA ARG A 163 -1.25 0.71 -7.19
C ARG A 163 -1.89 1.44 -8.36
N ALA A 164 -2.73 0.77 -9.14
CA ALA A 164 -3.44 1.42 -10.24
C ALA A 164 -4.34 2.58 -9.74
N TRP A 165 -5.07 2.37 -8.64
CA TRP A 165 -5.87 3.41 -7.98
C TRP A 165 -5.01 4.63 -7.61
N TYR A 166 -3.85 4.39 -7.01
CA TYR A 166 -2.94 5.43 -6.55
C TYR A 166 -2.34 6.21 -7.72
N MET A 167 -1.92 5.49 -8.76
CA MET A 167 -1.36 6.10 -9.97
C MET A 167 -2.38 7.01 -10.67
N ASP A 168 -3.66 6.62 -10.78
CA ASP A 168 -4.69 7.45 -11.42
C ASP A 168 -5.03 8.69 -10.58
N ILE A 169 -5.11 8.57 -9.25
CA ILE A 169 -5.32 9.72 -8.35
C ILE A 169 -4.17 10.71 -8.41
N ALA A 170 -2.93 10.22 -8.42
CA ALA A 170 -1.73 11.04 -8.36
C ALA A 170 -1.30 11.60 -9.73
N GLY A 171 -1.86 11.10 -10.83
CA GLY A 171 -1.35 11.39 -12.18
C GLY A 171 0.00 10.70 -12.51
N SER A 172 0.45 9.75 -11.69
CA SER A 172 1.76 9.11 -11.83
C SER A 172 1.82 8.09 -12.98
N ASN A 173 2.81 8.17 -13.86
CA ASN A 173 3.01 7.17 -14.91
C ASN A 173 3.74 5.90 -14.46
N ARG A 174 4.27 5.88 -13.23
CA ARG A 174 5.08 4.76 -12.71
C ARG A 174 4.71 4.41 -11.28
N ASP A 175 5.07 3.22 -10.86
CA ASP A 175 4.91 2.77 -9.47
C ASP A 175 5.96 1.70 -9.16
N PHE A 176 6.18 1.45 -7.87
CA PHE A 176 6.97 0.33 -7.40
C PHE A 176 6.43 -0.23 -6.09
N ILE A 177 6.64 -1.52 -5.88
CA ILE A 177 6.37 -2.19 -4.61
C ILE A 177 7.70 -2.76 -4.12
N TYR A 178 8.09 -2.45 -2.89
CA TYR A 178 9.07 -3.24 -2.16
C TYR A 178 8.35 -4.07 -1.12
N ALA A 179 8.69 -5.35 -1.03
CA ALA A 179 8.15 -6.24 -0.02
C ALA A 179 9.26 -6.91 0.78
N ILE A 180 9.02 -7.12 2.06
CA ILE A 180 9.93 -7.81 2.96
C ILE A 180 9.27 -9.10 3.45
N SER A 181 9.97 -10.23 3.29
CA SER A 181 9.47 -11.52 3.77
C SER A 181 9.47 -11.59 5.30
N LYS A 182 8.35 -12.01 5.89
CA LYS A 182 8.23 -12.36 7.31
C LYS A 182 8.93 -13.68 7.65
N LYS A 183 9.29 -14.49 6.65
CA LYS A 183 9.92 -15.82 6.86
C LYS A 183 11.43 -15.77 6.88
N ASN A 184 12.03 -14.95 6.01
CA ASN A 184 13.48 -14.94 5.79
C ASN A 184 14.07 -13.54 5.57
N CYS A 185 13.30 -12.47 5.81
CA CYS A 185 13.68 -11.07 5.61
C CYS A 185 14.17 -10.73 4.19
N LYS A 186 13.94 -11.61 3.21
CA LYS A 186 14.31 -11.33 1.81
C LYS A 186 13.48 -10.18 1.26
N ILE A 187 14.14 -9.30 0.54
CA ILE A 187 13.54 -8.16 -0.14
C ILE A 187 13.12 -8.58 -1.54
N PHE A 188 11.87 -8.30 -1.89
CA PHE A 188 11.32 -8.43 -3.24
C PHE A 188 10.93 -7.07 -3.76
N LYS A 189 10.91 -6.94 -5.09
CA LYS A 189 10.51 -5.71 -5.74
C LYS A 189 9.72 -5.98 -7.00
N HIS A 190 8.78 -5.07 -7.28
CA HIS A 190 7.99 -5.07 -8.50
C HIS A 190 7.86 -3.64 -9.01
N PHE A 191 8.05 -3.43 -10.31
CA PHE A 191 7.99 -2.11 -10.93
C PHE A 191 6.88 -2.06 -11.96
N ILE A 192 6.05 -1.03 -11.89
CA ILE A 192 5.08 -0.66 -12.92
C ILE A 192 5.71 0.47 -13.73
N LYS A 193 6.14 0.15 -14.96
CA LYS A 193 6.99 1.03 -15.77
C LYS A 193 6.26 2.13 -16.54
N ASP A 194 4.98 1.90 -16.82
CA ASP A 194 4.10 2.80 -17.58
C ASP A 194 2.62 2.38 -17.41
N ARG A 195 1.72 3.15 -18.03
CA ARG A 195 0.26 2.94 -18.05
C ARG A 195 -0.21 1.78 -18.94
N ASN A 196 0.70 1.14 -19.68
CA ASN A 196 0.41 -0.07 -20.47
C ASN A 196 0.94 -1.34 -19.79
N HIS A 197 1.58 -1.19 -18.62
CA HIS A 197 2.15 -2.30 -17.90
C HIS A 197 1.05 -3.29 -17.45
N PRO A 198 1.21 -4.62 -17.63
CA PRO A 198 0.15 -5.59 -17.35
C PRO A 198 -0.42 -5.52 -15.93
N THR A 199 0.42 -5.24 -14.93
CA THR A 199 -0.02 -5.05 -13.54
C THR A 199 -0.93 -3.83 -13.37
N TYR A 200 -0.61 -2.72 -14.05
CA TYR A 200 -1.46 -1.53 -14.00
C TYR A 200 -2.82 -1.80 -14.64
N LEU A 201 -2.83 -2.37 -15.85
CA LEU A 201 -4.06 -2.65 -16.59
C LEU A 201 -5.01 -3.58 -15.79
N ARG A 202 -4.46 -4.65 -15.22
CA ARG A 202 -5.24 -5.58 -14.37
C ARG A 202 -5.77 -4.91 -13.10
N GLY A 203 -4.93 -4.10 -12.45
CA GLY A 203 -5.32 -3.32 -11.29
C GLY A 203 -6.42 -2.30 -11.60
N LYS A 204 -6.33 -1.67 -12.78
CA LYS A 204 -7.30 -0.70 -13.28
C LYS A 204 -8.66 -1.31 -13.49
N GLU A 205 -8.71 -2.41 -14.23
CA GLU A 205 -9.94 -3.19 -14.43
C GLU A 205 -10.62 -3.55 -13.09
N LYS A 206 -9.82 -4.01 -12.11
CA LYS A 206 -10.33 -4.36 -10.77
C LYS A 206 -10.95 -3.18 -10.02
N TYR A 207 -10.34 -1.99 -10.03
CA TYR A 207 -10.92 -0.86 -9.29
C TYR A 207 -12.03 -0.18 -10.07
N GLU A 208 -12.02 -0.15 -11.41
CA GLU A 208 -13.07 0.51 -12.20
C GLU A 208 -14.42 -0.17 -11.97
N GLU A 209 -14.43 -1.51 -11.91
CA GLU A 209 -15.62 -2.28 -11.55
C GLU A 209 -16.15 -1.91 -10.15
N LEU A 210 -15.25 -1.80 -9.17
CA LEU A 210 -15.62 -1.50 -7.79
C LEU A 210 -16.00 -0.02 -7.59
N ALA A 211 -15.34 0.89 -8.28
CA ALA A 211 -15.63 2.32 -8.27
C ALA A 211 -17.03 2.59 -8.83
N PHE A 212 -17.40 1.91 -9.92
CA PHE A 212 -18.74 2.05 -10.48
C PHE A 212 -19.82 1.53 -9.52
N LYS A 213 -19.59 0.37 -8.89
CA LYS A 213 -20.52 -0.17 -7.88
C LYS A 213 -20.60 0.70 -6.63
N TRP A 214 -19.48 1.27 -6.20
CA TRP A 214 -19.45 2.24 -5.11
C TRP A 214 -20.33 3.43 -5.43
N TRP A 215 -20.13 4.02 -6.62
CA TRP A 215 -20.91 5.14 -7.09
C TRP A 215 -22.42 4.82 -7.10
N MET A 216 -22.82 3.67 -7.65
CA MET A 216 -24.23 3.25 -7.68
C MET A 216 -24.88 3.08 -6.29
N LEU A 217 -24.10 2.69 -5.28
CA LEU A 217 -24.62 2.34 -3.96
C LEU A 217 -24.58 3.50 -2.97
N PHE A 218 -23.64 4.43 -3.14
CA PHE A 218 -23.31 5.42 -2.11
C PHE A 218 -23.16 6.86 -2.63
N SER A 219 -23.27 7.11 -3.94
CA SER A 219 -23.15 8.45 -4.55
C SER A 219 -24.44 8.87 -5.24
#